data_AF-A0A426TIN3-F1
#
_entry.id   AF-A0A426TIN3-F1
#
_cell.length_a   1.000
_cell.length_b   1.000
_cell.length_c   1.000
_cell.angle_alpha   90.00
_cell.angle_beta   90.00
_cell.angle_gamma   90.00
#
_symmetry.space_group_name_H-M   'P 1'
#
loop_
_entity.id
_entity.type
_entity.pdbx_description
1 polymer ?
#
loop_
_entity_poly.entity_id
_entity_poly.type
_entity_poly.pdbx_seq_one_letter_code
_entity_poly.pdbx_strand_id
1 'polypeptide(L)'
;MPRKRNSLKHDIFVSATKNVTNNTSRTSYKRSATRFSKWAKVNGIKKISDITEEVLQKYHDDLQQDPKQYTPATIHTYLAPIAKASGINLNRIKKQKRTSDKIVRGRKHEANEQGKKQELNSRFSRLLNFQKVVGIRRNELKHLTGSDFKEDEYGNCYVYVKRGKGGKKQMQYILPKDAEIVRKTFQGIGKNELVFKEEEMNNQINLHALRAQHSRDSYFFYLKKIQQNPKMKHTLSNFLIKKWEEGHQKLKNESPSQYEKQRRNFIYDLRDELYVLRGSNKSKAISSGMPIEYNRLALMAVSVLNLSHWRLSVTVTNYIL
;
A
#
# COMPACT_ATOMS: atom_id res chain seq x y z
N MET A 1 -21.61 -44.92 6.70
CA MET A 1 -22.05 -43.58 7.17
C MET A 1 -21.76 -42.54 6.09
N PRO A 2 -22.75 -41.79 5.58
CA PRO A 2 -22.46 -40.70 4.66
C PRO A 2 -21.66 -39.60 5.38
N ARG A 3 -20.55 -39.15 4.77
CA ARG A 3 -19.70 -38.08 5.32
C ARG A 3 -20.58 -36.88 5.67
N LYS A 4 -20.49 -36.38 6.92
CA LYS A 4 -21.13 -35.12 7.34
C LYS A 4 -20.71 -34.04 6.35
N ARG A 5 -21.69 -33.46 5.66
CA ARG A 5 -21.48 -32.40 4.68
C ARG A 5 -20.83 -31.20 5.38
N ASN A 6 -19.76 -30.68 4.79
CA ASN A 6 -19.09 -29.49 5.28
C ASN A 6 -20.05 -28.29 5.26
N SER A 7 -19.82 -27.34 6.17
CA SER A 7 -20.56 -26.08 6.17
C SER A 7 -20.21 -25.24 4.93
N LEU A 8 -21.17 -24.47 4.39
CA LEU A 8 -20.94 -23.54 3.28
C LEU A 8 -19.77 -22.57 3.55
N LYS A 9 -19.64 -22.12 4.80
CA LYS A 9 -18.50 -21.31 5.26
C LYS A 9 -17.16 -22.01 5.00
N HIS A 10 -17.07 -23.29 5.38
CA HIS A 10 -15.85 -24.08 5.23
C HIS A 10 -15.53 -24.26 3.74
N ASP A 11 -16.50 -24.64 2.93
CA ASP A 11 -16.33 -24.86 1.50
C ASP A 11 -15.84 -23.60 0.80
N ILE A 12 -16.48 -22.45 1.07
CA ILE A 12 -16.07 -21.16 0.50
C ILE A 12 -14.65 -20.81 0.93
N PHE A 13 -14.33 -20.97 2.22
CA PHE A 13 -13.00 -20.65 2.72
C PHE A 13 -11.92 -21.51 2.07
N VAL A 14 -12.12 -22.82 1.98
CA VAL A 14 -11.17 -23.75 1.35
C VAL A 14 -10.99 -23.42 -0.13
N SER A 15 -12.10 -23.29 -0.87
CA SER A 15 -12.06 -22.96 -2.30
C SER A 15 -11.37 -21.60 -2.56
N ALA A 16 -11.78 -20.55 -1.85
CA ALA A 16 -11.23 -19.21 -2.02
C ALA A 16 -9.76 -19.11 -1.59
N THR A 17 -9.32 -19.90 -0.60
CA THR A 17 -7.93 -19.84 -0.12
C THR A 17 -6.99 -20.84 -0.78
N LYS A 18 -7.45 -21.57 -1.81
CA LYS A 18 -6.56 -22.38 -2.67
C LYS A 18 -5.41 -21.49 -3.17
N ASN A 19 -4.18 -21.93 -2.87
CA ASN A 19 -2.91 -21.25 -3.17
C ASN A 19 -2.67 -19.90 -2.46
N VAL A 20 -3.42 -19.59 -1.39
CA VAL A 20 -3.21 -18.38 -0.58
C VAL A 20 -2.40 -18.74 0.67
N THR A 21 -1.14 -18.33 0.69
CA THR A 21 -0.18 -18.60 1.78
C THR A 21 -0.12 -17.49 2.84
N ASN A 22 -0.65 -16.30 2.55
CA ASN A 22 -0.60 -15.16 3.48
C ASN A 22 -1.68 -15.26 4.58
N ASN A 23 -1.28 -15.28 5.85
CA ASN A 23 -2.17 -15.40 7.00
C ASN A 23 -3.19 -14.27 7.14
N THR A 24 -2.81 -13.02 6.84
CA THR A 24 -3.73 -11.87 6.86
C THR A 24 -4.82 -12.02 5.80
N SER A 25 -4.43 -12.43 4.58
CA SER A 25 -5.38 -12.70 3.50
C SER A 25 -6.35 -13.83 3.86
N ARG A 26 -5.83 -14.94 4.41
CA ARG A 26 -6.66 -16.06 4.89
C ARG A 26 -7.64 -15.62 5.97
N THR A 27 -7.20 -14.82 6.94
CA THR A 27 -8.07 -14.28 8.00
C THR A 27 -9.19 -13.41 7.43
N SER A 28 -8.87 -12.54 6.47
CA SER A 28 -9.87 -11.73 5.77
C SER A 28 -10.89 -12.60 5.03
N TYR A 29 -10.42 -13.66 4.35
CA TYR A 29 -11.29 -14.57 3.59
C TYR A 29 -12.21 -15.35 4.53
N LYS A 30 -11.70 -15.81 5.68
CA LYS A 30 -12.49 -16.47 6.72
C LYS A 30 -13.60 -15.55 7.24
N ARG A 31 -13.30 -14.26 7.46
CA ARG A 31 -14.29 -13.25 7.87
C ARG A 31 -15.37 -13.09 6.79
N SER A 32 -14.99 -12.96 5.53
CA SER A 32 -15.95 -12.82 4.42
C SER A 32 -16.83 -14.05 4.26
N ALA A 33 -16.24 -15.26 4.28
CA ALA A 33 -16.97 -16.52 4.23
C ALA A 33 -17.94 -16.66 5.41
N THR A 34 -17.52 -16.26 6.61
CA THR A 34 -18.38 -16.29 7.80
C THR A 34 -19.58 -15.37 7.63
N ARG A 35 -19.37 -14.13 7.19
CA ARG A 35 -20.47 -13.18 7.00
C ARG A 35 -21.45 -13.66 5.92
N PHE A 36 -20.93 -14.05 4.75
CA PHE A 36 -21.77 -14.56 3.67
C PHE A 36 -22.56 -15.80 4.12
N SER A 37 -21.95 -16.74 4.84
CA SER A 37 -22.66 -17.95 5.29
C SER A 37 -23.87 -17.66 6.19
N LYS A 38 -23.84 -16.58 6.97
CA LYS A 38 -24.98 -16.14 7.78
C LYS A 38 -26.11 -15.61 6.89
N TRP A 39 -25.77 -14.74 5.94
CA TRP A 39 -26.73 -14.20 4.96
C TRP A 39 -27.32 -15.30 4.07
N ALA A 40 -26.47 -16.20 3.57
CA ALA A 40 -26.84 -17.34 2.72
C ALA A 40 -27.84 -18.27 3.41
N LYS A 41 -27.71 -18.50 4.73
CA LYS A 41 -28.63 -19.33 5.51
C LYS A 41 -30.07 -18.78 5.48
N VAL A 42 -30.24 -17.46 5.61
CA VAL A 42 -31.54 -16.79 5.57
C VAL A 42 -32.13 -16.81 4.16
N ASN A 43 -31.27 -16.81 3.14
CA ASN A 43 -31.66 -16.81 1.72
C ASN A 43 -31.69 -18.21 1.08
N GLY A 44 -31.66 -19.29 1.88
CA GLY A 44 -31.82 -20.66 1.39
C GLY A 44 -30.63 -21.26 0.62
N ILE A 45 -29.47 -20.60 0.60
CA ILE A 45 -28.28 -21.00 -0.16
C ILE A 45 -27.44 -21.98 0.68
N LYS A 46 -27.21 -23.20 0.18
CA LYS A 46 -26.60 -24.29 0.95
C LYS A 46 -25.26 -24.80 0.39
N LYS A 47 -24.99 -24.65 -0.91
CA LYS A 47 -23.72 -25.04 -1.56
C LYS A 47 -23.17 -23.91 -2.43
N ILE A 48 -21.88 -24.00 -2.74
CA ILE A 48 -21.20 -23.08 -3.67
C ILE A 48 -21.89 -23.07 -5.05
N SER A 49 -22.36 -24.21 -5.54
CA SER A 49 -23.04 -24.29 -6.83
C SER A 49 -24.37 -23.53 -6.88
N ASP A 50 -24.95 -23.17 -5.72
CA ASP A 50 -26.16 -22.34 -5.66
C ASP A 50 -25.83 -20.84 -5.77
N ILE A 51 -24.54 -20.47 -5.73
CA ILE A 51 -24.10 -19.08 -5.79
C ILE A 51 -24.02 -18.67 -7.26
N THR A 52 -25.12 -18.12 -7.79
CA THR A 52 -25.20 -17.53 -9.12
C THR A 52 -24.75 -16.06 -9.13
N GLU A 53 -24.71 -15.45 -10.32
CA GLU A 53 -24.47 -14.01 -10.46
C GLU A 53 -25.59 -13.20 -9.79
N GLU A 54 -26.86 -13.62 -9.87
CA GLU A 54 -27.96 -12.94 -9.16
C GLU A 54 -27.82 -13.05 -7.64
N VAL A 55 -27.43 -14.21 -7.12
CA VAL A 55 -27.18 -14.39 -5.68
C VAL A 55 -26.07 -13.47 -5.20
N LEU A 56 -24.99 -13.37 -5.96
CA LEU A 56 -23.87 -12.51 -5.62
C LEU A 56 -24.23 -11.02 -5.73
N GLN A 57 -25.09 -10.64 -6.67
CA GLN A 57 -25.65 -9.29 -6.78
C GLN A 57 -26.56 -8.97 -5.57
N LYS A 58 -27.49 -9.86 -5.20
CA LYS A 58 -28.34 -9.69 -4.00
C LYS A 58 -27.51 -9.51 -2.73
N TYR A 59 -26.42 -10.27 -2.59
CA TYR A 59 -25.51 -10.09 -1.45
C TYR A 59 -24.73 -8.77 -1.51
N HIS A 60 -24.36 -8.28 -2.70
CA HIS A 60 -23.81 -6.94 -2.84
C HIS A 60 -24.80 -5.87 -2.35
N ASP A 61 -26.06 -5.98 -2.74
CA ASP A 61 -27.10 -4.99 -2.40
C ASP A 61 -27.42 -5.01 -0.90
N ASP A 62 -27.46 -6.20 -0.26
CA ASP A 62 -27.51 -6.37 1.20
C ASP A 62 -26.33 -5.67 1.90
N LEU A 63 -25.11 -5.85 1.39
CA LEU A 63 -23.93 -5.20 1.95
C LEU A 63 -23.97 -3.66 1.82
N GLN A 64 -24.66 -3.12 0.80
CA GLN A 64 -24.86 -1.69 0.66
C GLN A 64 -25.86 -1.14 1.69
N GLN A 65 -26.87 -1.92 2.04
CA GLN A 65 -27.91 -1.57 3.00
C GLN A 65 -27.51 -1.84 4.46
N ASP A 66 -26.33 -2.43 4.72
CA ASP A 66 -25.87 -2.68 6.08
C ASP A 66 -25.83 -1.37 6.90
N PRO A 67 -26.35 -1.34 8.13
CA PRO A 67 -26.39 -0.16 8.99
C PRO A 67 -25.02 0.50 9.22
N LYS A 68 -23.91 -0.24 9.04
CA LYS A 68 -22.54 0.27 9.13
C LYS A 68 -22.10 1.06 7.90
N GLN A 69 -22.93 1.15 6.86
CA GLN A 69 -22.69 1.90 5.63
C GLN A 69 -21.31 1.60 5.02
N TYR A 70 -21.10 0.34 4.62
CA TYR A 70 -19.81 -0.09 4.15
C TYR A 70 -19.35 0.67 2.90
N THR A 71 -18.07 1.03 2.89
CA THR A 71 -17.45 1.64 1.70
C THR A 71 -17.38 0.65 0.54
N PRO A 72 -17.31 1.13 -0.73
CA PRO A 72 -17.15 0.26 -1.90
C PRO A 72 -15.97 -0.72 -1.80
N ALA A 73 -14.88 -0.31 -1.13
CA ALA A 73 -13.71 -1.16 -0.90
C ALA A 73 -13.99 -2.30 0.10
N THR A 74 -14.79 -2.02 1.13
CA THR A 74 -15.18 -3.01 2.15
C THR A 74 -16.15 -4.02 1.55
N ILE A 75 -17.16 -3.56 0.81
CA ILE A 75 -18.10 -4.42 0.08
C ILE A 75 -17.35 -5.35 -0.87
N HIS A 76 -16.42 -4.81 -1.68
CA HIS A 76 -15.59 -5.64 -2.56
C HIS A 76 -14.76 -6.70 -1.79
N THR A 77 -14.25 -6.37 -0.61
CA THR A 77 -13.50 -7.32 0.24
C THR A 77 -14.38 -8.47 0.74
N TYR A 78 -15.66 -8.20 0.98
CA TYR A 78 -16.64 -9.23 1.32
C TYR A 78 -17.02 -10.09 0.12
N LEU A 79 -17.15 -9.50 -1.08
CA LEU A 79 -17.56 -10.22 -2.29
C LEU A 79 -16.44 -11.09 -2.90
N ALA A 80 -15.20 -10.61 -2.91
CA ALA A 80 -14.11 -11.25 -3.64
C ALA A 80 -13.85 -12.72 -3.26
N PRO A 81 -13.86 -13.13 -1.97
CA PRO A 81 -13.70 -14.53 -1.62
C PRO A 81 -14.87 -15.41 -2.10
N ILE A 82 -16.09 -14.87 -2.12
CA ILE A 82 -17.29 -15.61 -2.53
C ILE A 82 -17.26 -15.84 -4.03
N ALA A 83 -17.00 -14.77 -4.79
CA ALA A 83 -16.85 -14.80 -6.24
C ALA A 83 -15.72 -15.75 -6.68
N LYS A 84 -14.57 -15.70 -5.98
CA LYS A 84 -13.47 -16.64 -6.23
C LYS A 84 -13.88 -18.08 -5.97
N ALA A 85 -14.61 -18.35 -4.89
CA ALA A 85 -15.05 -19.70 -4.54
C ALA A 85 -16.07 -20.27 -5.54
N SER A 86 -16.96 -19.43 -6.08
CA SER A 86 -17.98 -19.81 -7.06
C SER A 86 -17.54 -19.68 -8.52
N GLY A 87 -16.30 -19.24 -8.79
CA GLY A 87 -15.80 -19.06 -10.15
C GLY A 87 -16.42 -17.88 -10.92
N ILE A 88 -17.13 -16.98 -10.23
CA ILE A 88 -17.79 -15.83 -10.85
C ILE A 88 -16.80 -14.67 -10.98
N ASN A 89 -16.68 -14.12 -12.19
CA ASN A 89 -15.93 -12.90 -12.40
C ASN A 89 -16.71 -11.69 -11.86
N LEU A 90 -16.14 -11.01 -10.85
CA LEU A 90 -16.77 -9.83 -10.25
C LEU A 90 -17.08 -8.70 -11.23
N ASN A 91 -16.49 -8.66 -12.43
CA ASN A 91 -16.83 -7.68 -13.46
C ASN A 91 -18.26 -7.83 -14.00
N ARG A 92 -18.87 -9.01 -13.85
CA ARG A 92 -20.26 -9.27 -14.22
C ARG A 92 -21.27 -8.75 -13.18
N ILE A 93 -20.80 -8.46 -11.97
CA ILE A 93 -21.61 -7.88 -10.90
C ILE A 93 -21.61 -6.36 -10.99
N LYS A 94 -22.80 -5.75 -10.96
CA LYS A 94 -23.00 -4.30 -10.88
C LYS A 94 -22.62 -3.82 -9.48
N LYS A 95 -21.37 -3.37 -9.36
CA LYS A 95 -20.76 -2.94 -8.10
C LYS A 95 -20.42 -1.46 -8.09
N GLN A 96 -20.50 -0.84 -6.92
CA GLN A 96 -20.04 0.54 -6.74
C GLN A 96 -18.58 0.70 -7.16
N LYS A 97 -18.30 1.72 -7.98
CA LYS A 97 -16.94 2.04 -8.40
C LYS A 97 -16.11 2.47 -7.18
N ARG A 98 -14.97 1.82 -6.98
CA ARG A 98 -13.97 2.23 -6.00
C ARG A 98 -13.19 3.39 -6.59
N THR A 99 -13.52 4.59 -6.17
CA THR A 99 -12.82 5.82 -6.57
C THR A 99 -11.97 6.34 -5.42
N SER A 100 -10.95 7.11 -5.75
CA SER A 100 -9.90 7.58 -4.84
C SER A 100 -10.35 8.63 -3.83
N ASP A 101 -11.32 9.46 -4.23
CA ASP A 101 -12.07 10.41 -3.37
C ASP A 101 -12.78 9.69 -2.23
N LYS A 102 -13.19 8.43 -2.42
CA LYS A 102 -13.85 7.61 -1.38
C LYS A 102 -12.88 6.94 -0.42
N ILE A 103 -11.57 7.16 -0.55
CA ILE A 103 -10.58 6.63 0.40
C ILE A 103 -10.61 7.50 1.66
N VAL A 104 -11.22 6.98 2.72
CA VAL A 104 -11.36 7.68 4.01
C VAL A 104 -10.38 7.21 5.09
N ARG A 105 -9.81 6.00 4.95
CA ARG A 105 -8.98 5.35 5.97
C ARG A 105 -7.71 6.15 6.23
N GLY A 106 -7.50 6.58 7.47
CA GLY A 106 -6.34 7.36 7.87
C GLY A 106 -6.33 8.81 7.34
N ARG A 107 -7.46 9.28 6.79
CA ARG A 107 -7.62 10.67 6.29
C ARG A 107 -8.68 11.47 7.05
N LYS A 108 -9.64 10.81 7.70
CA LYS A 108 -10.59 11.48 8.60
C LYS A 108 -9.89 11.83 9.92
N HIS A 109 -9.78 13.13 10.19
CA HIS A 109 -9.10 13.66 11.37
C HIS A 109 -9.74 13.11 12.66
N GLU A 110 -11.06 13.07 12.76
CA GLU A 110 -11.81 12.64 13.95
C GLU A 110 -11.76 11.13 14.22
N ALA A 111 -11.38 10.30 13.24
CA ALA A 111 -11.52 8.85 13.35
C ALA A 111 -10.42 8.14 14.18
N ASN A 112 -9.48 8.87 14.79
CA ASN A 112 -8.34 8.31 15.53
C ASN A 112 -7.87 9.19 16.71
N GLU A 113 -8.78 9.52 17.62
CA GLU A 113 -8.48 10.34 18.80
C GLU A 113 -7.37 9.74 19.68
N GLN A 114 -7.40 8.43 19.91
CA GLN A 114 -6.39 7.75 20.72
C GLN A 114 -4.99 7.90 20.10
N GLY A 115 -4.86 7.71 18.79
CA GLY A 115 -3.59 7.90 18.09
C GLY A 115 -3.06 9.33 18.24
N LYS A 116 -3.93 10.34 18.18
CA LYS A 116 -3.53 11.74 18.36
C LYS A 116 -3.05 12.06 19.77
N LYS A 117 -3.75 11.56 20.79
CA LYS A 117 -3.29 11.69 22.19
C LYS A 117 -1.90 11.07 22.36
N GLN A 118 -1.66 9.93 21.70
CA GLN A 118 -0.36 9.28 21.71
C GLN A 118 0.71 10.06 20.93
N GLU A 119 0.37 10.84 19.90
CA GLU A 119 1.35 11.67 19.18
C GLU A 119 2.01 12.73 20.08
N LEU A 120 1.33 13.15 21.15
CA LEU A 120 1.83 14.13 22.12
C LEU A 120 2.67 13.51 23.24
N ASN A 121 2.70 12.19 23.35
CA ASN A 121 3.44 11.51 24.42
C ASN A 121 4.92 11.34 24.03
N SER A 122 5.82 11.81 24.90
CA SER A 122 7.28 11.78 24.71
C SER A 122 7.83 10.39 24.42
N ARG A 123 7.19 9.32 24.93
CA ARG A 123 7.54 7.93 24.64
C ARG A 123 7.58 7.62 23.14
N PHE A 124 6.75 8.29 22.34
CA PHE A 124 6.65 8.01 20.90
C PHE A 124 7.39 9.03 20.03
N SER A 125 7.99 10.07 20.62
CA SER A 125 8.63 11.16 19.86
C SER A 125 9.74 10.66 18.94
N ARG A 126 10.56 9.71 19.39
CA ARG A 126 11.63 9.13 18.56
C ARG A 126 11.06 8.41 17.34
N LEU A 127 10.05 7.55 17.53
CA LEU A 127 9.34 6.87 16.45
C LEU A 127 8.70 7.85 15.46
N LEU A 128 8.09 8.93 15.96
CA LEU A 128 7.46 9.96 15.13
C LEU A 128 8.48 10.70 14.28
N ASN A 129 9.56 11.17 14.89
CA ASN A 129 10.62 11.92 14.21
C ASN A 129 11.27 11.06 13.12
N PHE A 130 11.54 9.80 13.43
CA PHE A 130 12.04 8.85 12.44
C PHE A 130 11.03 8.59 11.31
N GLN A 131 9.78 8.31 11.65
CA GLN A 131 8.77 7.96 10.64
C GLN A 131 8.45 9.13 9.69
N LYS A 132 8.54 10.37 10.16
CA LYS A 132 8.38 11.58 9.34
C LYS A 132 9.40 11.67 8.20
N VAL A 133 10.59 11.10 8.37
CA VAL A 133 11.70 11.21 7.40
C VAL A 133 12.05 9.91 6.68
N VAL A 134 11.58 8.77 7.19
CA VAL A 134 11.79 7.46 6.56
C VAL A 134 10.55 7.00 5.82
N GLY A 135 9.36 7.14 6.40
CA GLY A 135 8.09 6.82 5.76
C GLY A 135 7.91 5.35 5.38
N ILE A 136 8.34 4.38 6.20
CA ILE A 136 8.11 2.94 5.95
C ILE A 136 6.81 2.43 6.60
N ARG A 137 6.37 1.20 6.33
CA ARG A 137 5.12 0.67 6.93
C ARG A 137 5.34 0.33 8.40
N ARG A 138 4.27 0.36 9.20
CA ARG A 138 4.31 -0.05 10.63
C ARG A 138 4.97 -1.41 10.83
N ASN A 139 4.60 -2.42 10.03
CA ASN A 139 5.22 -3.74 10.13
C ASN A 139 6.68 -3.74 9.70
N GLU A 140 7.12 -2.82 8.83
CA GLU A 140 8.52 -2.72 8.43
C GLU A 140 9.33 -2.08 9.59
N LEU A 141 8.79 -1.04 10.25
CA LEU A 141 9.38 -0.44 11.47
C LEU A 141 9.58 -1.47 12.59
N LYS A 142 8.57 -2.32 12.83
CA LYS A 142 8.60 -3.35 13.89
C LYS A 142 9.76 -4.35 13.76
N HIS A 143 10.31 -4.52 12.56
CA HIS A 143 11.36 -5.50 12.29
C HIS A 143 12.68 -4.86 11.87
N LEU A 144 12.81 -3.52 11.98
CA LEU A 144 14.09 -2.87 11.75
C LEU A 144 15.05 -3.24 12.87
N THR A 145 16.28 -3.54 12.46
CA THR A 145 17.39 -3.86 13.36
C THR A 145 18.56 -2.91 13.13
N GLY A 146 19.52 -2.84 14.06
CA GLY A 146 20.71 -2.00 13.91
C GLY A 146 21.46 -2.20 12.58
N SER A 147 21.43 -3.41 12.02
CA SER A 147 22.03 -3.73 10.72
C SER A 147 21.35 -3.12 9.50
N ASP A 148 20.19 -2.48 9.64
CA ASP A 148 19.38 -1.99 8.52
C ASP A 148 19.69 -0.54 8.12
N PHE A 149 20.48 0.20 8.88
CA PHE A 149 21.08 1.44 8.40
C PHE A 149 22.21 1.14 7.42
N LYS A 150 22.22 1.84 6.28
CA LYS A 150 23.19 1.65 5.21
C LYS A 150 23.63 2.99 4.66
N GLU A 151 24.89 3.06 4.30
CA GLU A 151 25.49 4.16 3.58
C GLU A 151 26.18 3.61 2.34
N ASP A 152 26.09 4.34 1.23
CA ASP A 152 26.92 4.05 0.07
C ASP A 152 28.23 4.86 0.11
N GLU A 153 29.10 4.61 -0.86
CA GLU A 153 30.39 5.29 -1.02
C GLU A 153 30.29 6.81 -1.26
N TYR A 154 29.09 7.29 -1.60
CA TYR A 154 28.81 8.72 -1.84
C TYR A 154 28.17 9.40 -0.62
N GLY A 155 28.06 8.70 0.51
CA GLY A 155 27.44 9.20 1.73
C GLY A 155 25.91 9.26 1.68
N ASN A 156 25.26 8.63 0.70
CA ASN A 156 23.81 8.52 0.68
C ASN A 156 23.33 7.54 1.76
N CYS A 157 22.39 7.99 2.56
CA CYS A 157 21.81 7.19 3.64
C CYS A 157 20.58 6.41 3.16
N TYR A 158 20.47 5.17 3.61
CA TYR A 158 19.34 4.29 3.34
C TYR A 158 18.90 3.52 4.58
N VAL A 159 17.61 3.21 4.64
CA VAL A 159 17.04 2.21 5.55
C VAL A 159 16.69 0.96 4.74
N TYR A 160 17.33 -0.16 5.06
CA TYR A 160 17.12 -1.43 4.37
C TYR A 160 15.89 -2.16 4.91
N VAL A 161 14.81 -2.15 4.13
CA VAL A 161 13.62 -2.95 4.40
C VAL A 161 13.83 -4.35 3.84
N LYS A 162 14.20 -5.30 4.72
CA LYS A 162 14.43 -6.71 4.38
C LYS A 162 13.19 -7.43 3.84
N ARG A 163 11.99 -7.13 4.38
CA ARG A 163 10.74 -7.82 4.03
C ARG A 163 9.53 -6.88 4.06
N GLY A 164 9.39 -6.10 3.00
CA GLY A 164 8.24 -5.25 2.77
C GLY A 164 7.00 -6.00 2.29
N LYS A 165 5.96 -5.24 1.95
CA LYS A 165 4.70 -5.81 1.43
C LYS A 165 4.94 -6.72 0.21
N GLY A 166 4.45 -7.96 0.28
CA GLY A 166 4.65 -8.96 -0.77
C GLY A 166 6.04 -9.61 -0.77
N GLY A 167 6.82 -9.44 0.30
CA GLY A 167 8.19 -9.97 0.40
C GLY A 167 9.24 -9.13 -0.30
N LYS A 168 8.89 -7.92 -0.76
CA LYS A 168 9.81 -7.03 -1.49
C LYS A 168 10.92 -6.51 -0.57
N LYS A 169 12.15 -6.55 -1.05
CA LYS A 169 13.29 -5.84 -0.45
C LYS A 169 13.31 -4.40 -0.97
N GLN A 170 13.72 -3.45 -0.14
CA GLN A 170 13.84 -2.05 -0.54
C GLN A 170 14.99 -1.37 0.21
N MET A 171 15.83 -0.64 -0.53
CA MET A 171 16.71 0.39 0.02
C MET A 171 15.91 1.71 0.05
N GLN A 172 15.35 2.04 1.21
CA GLN A 172 14.56 3.26 1.38
C GLN A 172 15.52 4.44 1.49
N TYR A 173 15.56 5.30 0.47
CA TYR A 173 16.45 6.46 0.45
C TYR A 173 16.02 7.50 1.48
N ILE A 174 17.00 8.07 2.19
CA ILE A 174 16.82 9.15 3.15
C ILE A 174 17.31 10.43 2.49
N LEU A 175 16.49 11.49 2.56
CA LEU A 175 16.88 12.78 1.99
C LEU A 175 18.10 13.32 2.76
N PRO A 176 19.04 14.02 2.10
CA PRO A 176 20.27 14.47 2.76
C PRO A 176 20.03 15.30 4.03
N LYS A 177 19.01 16.17 4.03
CA LYS A 177 18.63 16.99 5.18
C LYS A 177 18.19 16.18 6.42
N ASP A 178 17.78 14.93 6.23
CA ASP A 178 17.20 14.08 7.27
C ASP A 178 18.15 12.95 7.71
N ALA A 179 19.32 12.84 7.07
CA ALA A 179 20.30 11.78 7.31
C ALA A 179 20.75 11.71 8.78
N GLU A 180 20.97 12.87 9.40
CA GLU A 180 21.42 12.95 10.79
C GLU A 180 20.38 12.40 11.78
N ILE A 181 19.09 12.69 11.55
CA ILE A 181 17.98 12.17 12.37
C ILE A 181 17.98 10.64 12.33
N VAL A 182 18.15 10.07 11.14
CA VAL A 182 18.21 8.62 10.94
C VAL A 182 19.45 8.05 11.62
N ARG A 183 20.63 8.62 11.40
CA ARG A 183 21.89 8.16 12.02
C ARG A 183 21.79 8.14 13.54
N LYS A 184 21.31 9.21 14.16
CA LYS A 184 21.08 9.31 15.61
C LYS A 184 20.10 8.26 16.12
N THR A 185 19.09 7.90 15.33
CA THR A 185 18.09 6.88 15.73
C THR A 185 18.70 5.47 15.81
N PHE A 186 19.69 5.17 14.95
CA PHE A 186 20.39 3.89 14.91
C PHE A 186 21.65 3.84 15.80
N GLN A 187 22.09 4.97 16.34
CA GLN A 187 23.28 5.06 17.17
C GLN A 187 23.17 4.16 18.40
N GLY A 188 24.19 3.32 18.63
CA GLY A 188 24.25 2.40 19.78
C GLY A 188 23.36 1.15 19.66
N ILE A 189 22.60 0.97 18.57
CA ILE A 189 21.75 -0.20 18.39
C ILE A 189 22.57 -1.37 17.83
N GLY A 190 22.56 -2.51 18.55
CA GLY A 190 23.27 -3.71 18.14
C GLY A 190 22.79 -4.26 16.77
N LYS A 191 23.67 -4.98 16.05
CA LYS A 191 23.40 -5.49 14.68
C LYS A 191 22.05 -6.20 14.54
N ASN A 192 21.69 -7.03 15.53
CA ASN A 192 20.46 -7.83 15.56
C ASN A 192 19.40 -7.27 16.53
N GLU A 193 19.69 -6.16 17.20
CA GLU A 193 18.78 -5.52 18.13
C GLU A 193 17.73 -4.70 17.36
N LEU A 194 16.49 -4.73 17.84
CA LEU A 194 15.40 -3.96 17.24
C LEU A 194 15.63 -2.46 17.45
N VAL A 195 15.45 -1.68 16.38
CA VAL A 195 15.58 -0.22 16.45
C VAL A 195 14.52 0.38 17.36
N PHE A 196 13.29 -0.14 17.34
CA PHE A 196 12.18 0.32 18.17
C PHE A 196 11.72 -0.77 19.13
N LYS A 197 11.51 -0.40 20.38
CA LYS A 197 10.99 -1.30 21.42
C LYS A 197 9.52 -1.65 21.15
N GLU A 198 9.07 -2.78 21.68
CA GLU A 198 7.68 -3.22 21.53
C GLU A 198 6.70 -2.17 22.08
N GLU A 199 7.04 -1.52 23.20
CA GLU A 199 6.25 -0.44 23.81
C GLU A 199 6.12 0.78 22.90
N GLU A 200 7.19 1.19 22.21
CA GLU A 200 7.14 2.28 21.22
C GLU A 200 6.21 1.90 20.07
N MET A 201 6.19 0.63 19.66
CA MET A 201 5.40 0.14 18.53
C MET A 201 3.94 -0.19 18.87
N ASN A 202 3.61 -0.32 20.17
CA ASN A 202 2.27 -0.58 20.68
C ASN A 202 1.46 0.71 20.81
N ASN A 203 1.12 1.29 19.66
CA ASN A 203 0.37 2.54 19.57
C ASN A 203 -0.62 2.53 18.39
N GLN A 204 -1.57 3.46 18.43
CA GLN A 204 -2.59 3.68 17.40
C GLN A 204 -2.28 4.89 16.51
N ILE A 205 -1.07 5.45 16.58
CA ILE A 205 -0.64 6.60 15.77
C ILE A 205 -0.80 6.30 14.29
N ASN A 206 -1.23 7.30 13.52
CA ASN A 206 -1.43 7.16 12.08
C ASN A 206 -0.10 7.29 11.30
N LEU A 207 0.80 6.30 11.47
CA LEU A 207 2.10 6.26 10.77
C LEU A 207 1.97 6.24 9.24
N HIS A 208 0.79 5.86 8.71
CA HIS A 208 0.53 5.92 7.27
C HIS A 208 0.31 7.35 6.77
N ALA A 209 -0.32 8.22 7.57
CA ALA A 209 -0.41 9.64 7.25
C ALA A 209 0.98 10.30 7.24
N LEU A 210 1.85 9.96 8.21
CA LEU A 210 3.24 10.43 8.23
C LEU A 210 4.01 9.97 6.98
N ARG A 211 3.80 8.71 6.55
CA ARG A 211 4.38 8.22 5.28
C ARG A 211 3.87 9.00 4.06
N ALA A 212 2.60 9.38 4.04
CA ALA A 212 2.06 10.23 2.97
C ALA A 212 2.69 11.62 3.00
N GLN A 213 2.83 12.22 4.18
CA GLN A 213 3.50 13.50 4.34
C GLN A 213 4.95 13.46 3.85
N HIS A 214 5.73 12.48 4.29
CA HIS A 214 7.10 12.26 3.81
C HIS A 214 7.19 12.16 2.28
N SER A 215 6.20 11.51 1.65
CA SER A 215 6.14 11.37 0.20
C SER A 215 5.91 12.71 -0.51
N ARG A 216 5.11 13.61 0.08
CA ARG A 216 4.90 14.97 -0.43
C ARG A 216 6.15 15.82 -0.27
N ASP A 217 6.78 15.77 0.91
CA ASP A 217 8.01 16.52 1.18
C ASP A 217 9.15 16.07 0.25
N SER A 218 9.25 14.76 0.02
CA SER A 218 10.18 14.16 -0.94
C SER A 218 9.87 14.60 -2.39
N TYR A 219 8.59 14.69 -2.76
CA TYR A 219 8.20 15.18 -4.09
C TYR A 219 8.73 16.60 -4.33
N PHE A 220 8.50 17.52 -3.40
CA PHE A 220 8.98 18.90 -3.52
C PHE A 220 10.51 18.99 -3.48
N PHE A 221 11.18 18.13 -2.72
CA PHE A 221 12.63 18.03 -2.75
C PHE A 221 13.15 17.67 -4.15
N TYR A 222 12.64 16.60 -4.77
CA TYR A 222 13.10 16.21 -6.11
C TYR A 222 12.70 17.23 -7.17
N LEU A 223 11.50 17.81 -7.06
CA LEU A 223 11.06 18.86 -7.98
C LEU A 223 12.02 20.05 -7.97
N LYS A 224 12.38 20.54 -6.77
CA LYS A 224 13.34 21.63 -6.61
C LYS A 224 14.70 21.27 -7.21
N LYS A 225 15.20 20.05 -6.94
CA LYS A 225 16.49 19.59 -7.47
C LYS A 225 16.51 19.48 -9.01
N ILE A 226 15.42 19.00 -9.61
CA ILE A 226 15.25 18.93 -11.07
C ILE A 226 15.20 20.33 -11.69
N GLN A 227 14.51 21.28 -11.06
CA GLN A 227 14.42 22.67 -11.54
C GLN A 227 15.76 23.40 -11.44
N GLN A 228 16.55 23.14 -10.40
CA GLN A 228 17.86 23.77 -10.19
C GLN A 228 18.96 23.23 -11.12
N ASN A 229 18.85 21.99 -11.58
CA ASN A 229 19.86 21.38 -12.44
C ASN A 229 19.21 20.55 -13.56
N PRO A 230 19.05 21.11 -14.76
CA PRO A 230 18.48 20.40 -15.90
C PRO A 230 19.24 19.11 -16.28
N LYS A 231 20.57 19.08 -16.10
CA LYS A 231 21.38 17.87 -16.36
C LYS A 231 21.04 16.73 -15.40
N MET A 232 20.49 17.03 -14.21
CA MET A 232 20.03 16.03 -13.25
C MET A 232 18.90 15.17 -13.80
N LYS A 233 18.09 15.66 -14.75
CA LYS A 233 16.99 14.88 -15.32
C LYS A 233 17.45 13.54 -15.88
N HIS A 234 18.51 13.55 -16.68
CA HIS A 234 19.02 12.33 -17.32
C HIS A 234 19.64 11.38 -16.29
N THR A 235 20.50 11.91 -15.41
CA THR A 235 21.15 11.12 -14.35
C THR A 235 20.13 10.47 -13.41
N LEU A 236 19.11 11.22 -12.97
CA LEU A 236 18.06 10.71 -12.11
C LEU A 236 17.23 9.65 -12.84
N SER A 237 16.81 9.88 -14.08
CA SER A 237 16.08 8.88 -14.87
C SER A 237 16.85 7.57 -15.00
N ASN A 238 18.14 7.63 -15.36
CA ASN A 238 18.99 6.44 -15.47
C ASN A 238 19.14 5.72 -14.13
N PHE A 239 19.28 6.48 -13.04
CA PHE A 239 19.35 5.92 -11.69
C PHE A 239 18.04 5.20 -11.31
N LEU A 240 16.88 5.78 -11.61
CA LEU A 240 15.58 5.15 -11.35
C LEU A 240 15.36 3.89 -12.20
N ILE A 241 15.81 3.88 -13.45
CA ILE A 241 15.78 2.70 -14.33
C ILE A 241 16.65 1.59 -13.72
N LYS A 242 17.90 1.89 -13.37
CA LYS A 242 18.80 0.93 -12.71
C LYS A 242 18.17 0.34 -11.45
N LYS A 243 17.58 1.18 -10.58
CA LYS A 243 16.89 0.72 -9.37
C LYS A 243 15.68 -0.17 -9.68
N TRP A 244 14.93 0.14 -10.74
CA TRP A 244 13.83 -0.69 -11.19
C TRP A 244 14.33 -2.05 -11.66
N GLU A 245 15.37 -2.09 -12.50
CA GLU A 245 15.96 -3.33 -13.02
C GLU A 245 16.49 -4.21 -11.87
N GLU A 246 17.27 -3.64 -10.94
CA GLU A 246 17.75 -4.31 -9.72
C GLU A 246 16.59 -4.94 -8.92
N GLY A 247 15.48 -4.22 -8.78
CA GLY A 247 14.29 -4.68 -8.05
C GLY A 247 13.45 -5.74 -8.76
N HIS A 248 13.67 -5.97 -10.06
CA HIS A 248 12.84 -6.85 -10.90
C HIS A 248 13.61 -8.03 -11.50
N GLN A 249 14.80 -8.37 -10.99
CA GLN A 249 15.60 -9.52 -11.46
C GLN A 249 14.83 -10.85 -11.39
N LYS A 250 14.02 -11.05 -10.34
CA LYS A 250 13.17 -12.24 -10.24
C LYS A 250 12.20 -12.35 -11.41
N LEU A 251 11.55 -11.23 -11.78
CA LEU A 251 10.64 -11.18 -12.92
C LEU A 251 11.38 -11.41 -14.25
N LYS A 252 12.59 -10.86 -14.37
CA LYS A 252 13.47 -11.07 -15.53
C LYS A 252 13.73 -12.57 -15.74
N ASN A 253 14.04 -13.30 -14.68
CA ASN A 253 14.35 -14.72 -14.73
C ASN A 253 13.11 -15.59 -14.94
N GLU A 254 11.99 -15.28 -14.29
CA GLU A 254 10.76 -16.08 -14.36
C GLU A 254 9.93 -15.81 -15.62
N SER A 255 9.99 -14.59 -16.19
CA SER A 255 9.17 -14.19 -17.33
C SER A 255 9.80 -13.03 -18.12
N PRO A 256 10.82 -13.31 -18.98
CA PRO A 256 11.56 -12.27 -19.73
C PRO A 256 10.67 -11.33 -20.57
N SER A 257 9.69 -11.88 -21.29
CA SER A 257 8.76 -11.07 -22.11
C SER A 257 7.94 -10.09 -21.24
N GLN A 258 7.49 -10.55 -20.07
CA GLN A 258 6.75 -9.71 -19.13
C GLN A 258 7.66 -8.64 -18.52
N TYR A 259 8.92 -8.98 -18.22
CA TYR A 259 9.93 -8.04 -17.75
C TYR A 259 10.13 -6.91 -18.76
N GLU A 260 10.40 -7.23 -20.04
CA GLU A 260 10.64 -6.21 -21.08
C GLU A 260 9.41 -5.32 -21.31
N LYS A 261 8.20 -5.89 -21.26
CA LYS A 261 6.97 -5.11 -21.32
C LYS A 261 6.86 -4.12 -20.14
N GLN A 262 7.12 -4.58 -18.92
CA GLN A 262 7.03 -3.70 -17.74
C GLN A 262 8.14 -2.65 -17.74
N ARG A 263 9.36 -3.01 -18.17
CA ARG A 263 10.49 -2.10 -18.29
C ARG A 263 10.19 -0.96 -19.26
N ARG A 264 9.68 -1.28 -20.46
CA ARG A 264 9.26 -0.28 -21.46
C ARG A 264 8.21 0.68 -20.89
N ASN A 265 7.20 0.16 -20.18
CA ASN A 265 6.18 0.99 -19.54
C ASN A 265 6.76 1.89 -18.44
N PHE A 266 7.71 1.39 -17.66
CA PHE A 266 8.38 2.17 -16.63
C PHE A 266 9.18 3.34 -17.23
N ILE A 267 9.94 3.08 -18.30
CA ILE A 267 10.69 4.12 -19.03
C ILE A 267 9.73 5.12 -19.67
N TYR A 268 8.63 4.67 -20.26
CA TYR A 268 7.59 5.54 -20.81
C TYR A 268 7.01 6.51 -19.76
N ASP A 269 6.90 6.06 -18.51
CA ASP A 269 6.44 6.90 -17.40
C ASP A 269 7.45 7.97 -16.96
N LEU A 270 8.71 7.88 -17.38
CA LEU A 270 9.79 8.84 -17.07
C LEU A 270 9.96 9.97 -18.10
N ARG A 271 9.14 10.00 -19.15
CA ARG A 271 9.21 11.06 -20.17
C ARG A 271 9.01 12.45 -19.55
N ASP A 272 9.62 13.45 -20.17
CA ASP A 272 9.59 14.85 -19.74
C ASP A 272 8.24 15.51 -20.09
N GLU A 273 7.17 14.95 -19.52
CA GLU A 273 5.79 15.40 -19.64
C GLU A 273 5.20 15.54 -18.23
N LEU A 274 4.13 16.33 -18.11
CA LEU A 274 3.37 16.43 -16.86
C LEU A 274 2.47 15.21 -16.66
N TYR A 275 2.36 14.77 -15.41
CA TYR A 275 1.33 13.85 -14.97
C TYR A 275 0.05 14.63 -14.69
N VAL A 276 -0.92 14.53 -15.61
CA VAL A 276 -2.20 15.24 -15.49
C VAL A 276 -3.23 14.36 -14.77
N LEU A 277 -3.81 14.89 -13.69
CA LEU A 277 -4.89 14.22 -12.97
C LEU A 277 -6.15 14.08 -13.83
N ARG A 278 -6.89 12.98 -13.65
CA ARG A 278 -8.14 12.70 -14.37
C ARG A 278 -9.23 12.18 -13.43
N GLY A 279 -10.48 12.31 -13.86
CA GLY A 279 -11.66 11.80 -13.14
C GLY A 279 -11.72 12.25 -11.68
N SER A 280 -12.05 11.33 -10.76
CA SER A 280 -12.21 11.64 -9.34
C SER A 280 -10.98 12.25 -8.68
N ASN A 281 -9.77 11.91 -9.14
CA ASN A 281 -8.53 12.52 -8.64
C ASN A 281 -8.45 14.01 -8.97
N LYS A 282 -8.84 14.40 -10.19
CA LYS A 282 -8.87 15.80 -10.62
C LYS A 282 -9.91 16.59 -9.82
N SER A 283 -11.14 16.05 -9.71
CA SER A 283 -12.20 16.68 -8.91
C SER A 283 -11.79 16.87 -7.46
N LYS A 284 -11.18 15.85 -6.85
CA LYS A 284 -10.65 15.93 -5.48
C LYS A 284 -9.60 17.04 -5.35
N ALA A 285 -8.60 17.06 -6.25
CA ALA A 285 -7.54 18.05 -6.20
C ALA A 285 -8.10 19.49 -6.29
N ILE A 286 -9.02 19.74 -7.24
CA ILE A 286 -9.69 21.04 -7.40
C ILE A 286 -10.41 21.43 -6.10
N SER A 287 -11.23 20.53 -5.53
CA SER A 287 -11.97 20.80 -4.29
C SER A 287 -11.07 21.07 -3.08
N SER A 288 -9.81 20.60 -3.12
CA SER A 288 -8.84 20.76 -2.04
C SER A 288 -7.79 21.84 -2.33
N GLY A 289 -7.95 22.63 -3.39
CA GLY A 289 -6.97 23.66 -3.79
C GLY A 289 -5.59 23.10 -4.19
N MET A 290 -5.52 21.83 -4.58
CA MET A 290 -4.27 21.16 -4.95
C MET A 290 -4.01 21.24 -6.46
N PRO A 291 -2.73 21.20 -6.90
CA PRO A 291 -2.38 21.11 -8.31
C PRO A 291 -3.03 19.91 -9.02
N ILE A 292 -3.40 20.11 -10.29
CA ILE A 292 -3.91 19.04 -11.16
C ILE A 292 -2.82 18.44 -12.06
N GLU A 293 -1.62 18.97 -12.00
CA GLU A 293 -0.47 18.58 -12.82
C GLU A 293 0.76 18.44 -11.94
N TYR A 294 1.57 17.42 -12.21
CA TYR A 294 2.76 17.10 -11.44
C TYR A 294 3.91 16.65 -12.35
N ASN A 295 5.14 17.06 -12.04
CA ASN A 295 6.32 16.53 -12.71
C ASN A 295 6.45 14.99 -12.55
N ARG A 296 6.48 14.24 -13.67
CA ARG A 296 6.55 12.77 -13.70
C ARG A 296 7.83 12.22 -13.07
N LEU A 297 8.97 12.83 -13.36
CA LEU A 297 10.27 12.36 -12.86
C LEU A 297 10.35 12.48 -11.34
N ALA A 298 9.93 13.62 -10.77
CA ALA A 298 9.86 13.81 -9.31
C ALA A 298 8.89 12.81 -8.66
N LEU A 299 7.72 12.58 -9.26
CA LEU A 299 6.78 11.56 -8.76
C LEU A 299 7.36 10.14 -8.82
N MET A 300 8.08 9.80 -9.89
CA MET A 300 8.71 8.49 -10.01
C MET A 300 9.87 8.33 -9.04
N ALA A 301 10.64 9.38 -8.77
CA ALA A 301 11.67 9.36 -7.73
C ALA A 301 11.07 9.01 -6.36
N VAL A 302 9.98 9.66 -5.95
CA VAL A 302 9.24 9.29 -4.72
C VAL A 302 8.73 7.85 -4.78
N SER A 303 8.14 7.45 -5.90
CA SER A 303 7.59 6.11 -6.13
C SER A 303 8.61 4.99 -5.95
N VAL A 304 9.83 5.22 -6.42
CA VAL A 304 10.95 4.25 -6.40
C VAL A 304 11.69 4.33 -5.08
N LEU A 305 12.21 5.51 -4.74
CA LEU A 305 13.18 5.72 -3.67
C LEU A 305 12.53 5.77 -2.29
N ASN A 306 11.31 6.31 -2.20
CA ASN A 306 10.63 6.54 -0.92
C ASN A 306 9.40 5.65 -0.70
N LEU A 307 8.94 4.91 -1.71
CA LEU A 307 7.71 4.12 -1.60
C LEU A 307 7.79 2.67 -2.09
N SER A 308 8.71 2.34 -2.99
CA SER A 308 8.78 1.05 -3.72
C SER A 308 7.45 0.62 -4.37
N HIS A 309 6.72 1.57 -4.94
CA HIS A 309 5.52 1.30 -5.74
C HIS A 309 5.80 1.15 -7.23
N TRP A 310 6.85 1.80 -7.74
CA TRP A 310 7.26 1.74 -9.15
C TRP A 310 6.19 2.24 -10.14
N ARG A 311 5.18 2.97 -9.66
CA ARG A 311 4.02 3.42 -10.44
C ARG A 311 3.52 4.79 -10.02
N LEU A 312 3.39 5.71 -10.98
CA LEU A 312 2.90 7.08 -10.76
C LEU A 312 1.48 7.12 -10.18
N SER A 313 0.56 6.37 -10.76
CA SER A 313 -0.86 6.39 -10.36
C SER A 313 -1.09 5.98 -8.91
N VAL A 314 -0.32 5.01 -8.41
CA VAL A 314 -0.40 4.56 -7.01
C VAL A 314 0.16 5.61 -6.07
N THR A 315 1.31 6.21 -6.42
CA THR A 315 1.95 7.29 -5.67
C THR A 315 1.02 8.49 -5.54
N VAL A 316 0.48 8.98 -6.65
CA VAL A 316 -0.42 10.13 -6.68
C VAL A 316 -1.69 9.87 -5.86
N THR A 317 -2.38 8.76 -6.14
CA THR A 317 -3.69 8.47 -5.53
C THR A 317 -3.65 8.29 -4.02
N ASN A 318 -2.56 7.69 -3.50
CA ASN A 318 -2.49 7.27 -2.10
C ASN A 318 -1.63 8.19 -1.23
N TYR A 319 -0.65 8.89 -1.81
CA TYR A 319 0.38 9.61 -1.04
C TYR A 319 0.53 11.09 -1.40
N ILE A 320 0.09 11.52 -2.58
CA ILE A 320 0.11 12.95 -2.96
C ILE A 320 -1.23 13.59 -2.65
N LEU A 321 -2.32 13.06 -3.22
CA LEU A 321 -3.71 13.46 -2.98
C LEU A 321 -4.26 12.86 -1.68
#